data_AF-A0A2D4KYB6-F1
#
_entry.id   AF-A0A2D4KYB6-F1
#
_cell.length_a   1.000
_cell.length_b   1.000
_cell.length_c   1.000
_cell.angle_alpha   90.00
_cell.angle_beta   90.00
_cell.angle_gamma   90.00
#
_symmetry.space_group_name_H-M   'P 1'
#
loop_
_entity.id
_entity.type
_entity.pdbx_description
1 polymer ?
#
loop_
_entity_poly.entity_id
_entity_poly.type
_entity_poly.pdbx_seq_one_letter_code
_entity_poly.pdbx_strand_id
1 'polypeptide(L)'
;LKVSRSIPPNGKDCNDDTIKANLFNTFFGSVFVNSNGSSPVLPSQTTDNYNDLIHINFTEGIVEKALRNLKPSLSIGPDRICAYFLKKLSPAIAEPLSIIF
;
A
#
# COMPACT_ATOMS: atom_id res chain seq x y z
N LEU A 1 1.01 9.09 9.95
CA LEU A 1 2.33 9.61 10.35
C LEU A 1 2.17 11.07 10.74
N LYS A 2 2.42 11.44 12.00
CA LYS A 2 2.47 12.85 12.43
C LYS A 2 3.92 13.29 12.28
N VAL A 3 4.28 13.81 11.10
CA VAL A 3 5.61 14.41 10.90
C VAL A 3 5.62 15.72 11.67
N SER A 4 6.08 15.63 12.93
CA SER A 4 5.91 16.71 13.90
C SER A 4 7.01 17.77 13.79
N ARG A 5 8.07 17.50 13.01
CA ARG A 5 9.23 18.38 12.91
C ARG A 5 10.04 18.10 11.65
N SER A 6 10.15 19.09 10.79
CA SER A 6 11.13 19.11 9.69
C SER A 6 12.25 20.07 10.10
N ILE A 7 13.42 19.54 10.40
CA ILE A 7 14.59 20.32 10.78
C ILE A 7 15.46 20.48 9.53
N PRO A 8 15.64 21.69 8.98
CA PRO A 8 16.56 21.94 7.89
C PRO A 8 18.02 21.75 8.37
N PRO A 9 19.00 21.68 7.45
CA PRO A 9 20.42 21.46 7.78
C PRO A 9 21.01 22.51 8.75
N ASN A 10 20.37 23.67 8.87
CA ASN A 10 20.75 24.75 9.79
C ASN A 10 20.27 24.54 11.25
N GLY A 11 19.59 23.42 11.54
CA GLY A 11 19.17 23.03 12.89
C GLY A 11 18.03 23.86 13.49
N LYS A 12 17.40 24.77 12.73
CA LYS A 12 16.31 25.63 13.22
C LYS A 12 14.95 25.09 12.81
N ASP A 13 13.98 25.05 13.73
CA ASP A 13 12.63 24.58 13.43
C ASP A 13 12.01 25.37 12.26
N CYS A 14 11.52 24.65 11.25
CA CYS A 14 10.94 25.24 10.05
C CYS A 14 9.42 25.07 10.05
N ASN A 15 8.69 26.19 10.17
CA ASN A 15 7.23 26.20 10.21
C ASN A 15 6.57 26.58 8.87
N ASP A 16 7.34 27.05 7.89
CA ASP A 16 6.86 27.42 6.57
C ASP A 16 6.61 26.17 5.71
N ASP A 17 5.38 26.02 5.21
CA ASP A 17 4.97 24.84 4.45
C ASP A 17 5.65 24.73 3.08
N THR A 18 6.00 25.86 2.46
CA THR A 18 6.76 25.89 1.19
C THR A 18 8.16 25.36 1.40
N ILE A 19 8.81 25.77 2.50
CA ILE A 19 10.16 25.31 2.83
C ILE A 19 10.15 23.82 3.19
N LYS A 20 9.14 23.36 3.95
CA LYS A 20 8.97 21.92 4.24
C LYS A 20 8.77 21.11 2.95
N ALA A 21 7.89 21.57 2.06
CA ALA A 21 7.62 20.91 0.80
C ALA A 21 8.89 20.78 -0.06
N ASN A 22 9.66 21.87 -0.16
CA ASN A 22 10.94 21.86 -0.87
C ASN A 22 11.95 20.92 -0.21
N LEU A 23 12.05 20.92 1.12
CA LEU A 23 12.96 20.02 1.85
C LEU A 23 12.61 18.55 1.62
N PHE A 24 11.33 18.19 1.66
CA PHE A 24 10.88 16.84 1.30
C PHE A 24 11.20 16.50 -0.15
N ASN A 25 10.91 17.42 -1.07
CA ASN A 25 11.19 17.20 -2.49
C ASN A 25 12.69 16.95 -2.74
N THR A 26 13.56 17.74 -2.10
CA THR A 26 15.02 17.55 -2.18
C THR A 26 15.45 16.24 -1.54
N PHE A 27 14.95 15.91 -0.34
CA PHE A 27 15.30 14.67 0.34
C PHE A 27 14.87 13.43 -0.46
N PHE A 28 13.61 13.37 -0.87
CA PHE A 28 13.10 12.25 -1.65
C PHE A 28 13.79 12.19 -3.02
N GLY A 29 13.99 13.33 -3.68
CA GLY A 29 14.79 13.44 -4.90
C GLY A 29 16.20 12.84 -4.75
N SER A 30 16.86 13.07 -3.61
CA SER A 30 18.23 12.61 -3.36
C SER A 30 18.39 11.11 -3.12
N VAL A 31 17.33 10.43 -2.64
CA VAL A 31 17.35 8.97 -2.41
C VAL A 31 16.94 8.19 -3.65
N PHE A 32 16.43 8.85 -4.69
CA PHE A 32 16.23 8.22 -5.99
C PHE A 32 17.56 8.14 -6.73
N VAL A 33 17.86 6.95 -7.24
CA VAL A 33 19.03 6.70 -8.07
C VAL A 33 18.82 7.36 -9.43
N ASN A 34 19.77 8.22 -9.86
CA ASN A 34 19.86 8.67 -11.24
C ASN A 34 20.19 7.44 -12.12
N SER A 35 19.13 6.81 -12.62
CA SER A 35 19.23 5.84 -13.70
C SER A 35 19.72 6.60 -14.93
N ASN A 36 20.96 6.37 -15.35
CA ASN A 36 21.51 6.86 -16.62
C ASN A 36 20.87 6.10 -17.82
N GLY A 37 19.54 5.99 -17.83
CA GLY A 37 18.77 5.21 -18.81
C GLY A 37 18.73 3.70 -18.54
N SER A 38 19.41 3.20 -17.51
CA SER A 38 19.31 1.82 -17.07
C SER A 38 18.59 1.75 -15.73
N SER A 39 17.42 1.08 -15.73
CA SER A 39 16.74 0.72 -14.48
C SER A 39 17.73 0.03 -13.55
N PRO A 40 17.77 0.38 -12.25
CA PRO A 40 18.63 -0.32 -11.30
C PRO A 40 18.31 -1.82 -11.38
N VAL A 41 19.36 -2.64 -11.50
CA VAL A 41 19.22 -4.09 -11.47
C VAL A 41 18.73 -4.44 -10.08
N LEU A 42 17.42 -4.68 -9.96
CA LEU A 42 16.83 -5.20 -8.73
C LEU A 42 17.34 -6.64 -8.56
N PRO A 43 17.81 -7.03 -7.38
CA PRO A 43 18.11 -8.43 -7.12
C PRO A 43 16.83 -9.25 -7.37
N SER A 44 16.98 -10.42 -7.98
CA SER A 44 15.88 -11.37 -8.12
C SER A 44 15.32 -11.64 -6.72
N GLN A 45 14.09 -11.18 -6.47
CA GLN A 45 13.39 -11.41 -5.20
C GLN A 45 12.71 -12.78 -5.18
N THR A 46 12.77 -13.51 -6.29
CA THR A 46 12.22 -14.86 -6.42
C THR A 46 13.36 -15.85 -6.31
N THR A 47 13.27 -16.79 -5.36
CA THR A 47 14.05 -18.03 -5.45
C THR A 47 13.57 -18.74 -6.72
N ASP A 48 14.50 -19.20 -7.57
CA ASP A 48 14.18 -19.90 -8.83
C ASP A 48 13.45 -21.26 -8.60
N ASN A 49 13.17 -21.60 -7.34
CA ASN A 49 12.39 -22.77 -6.95
C ASN A 49 10.90 -22.41 -6.96
N TYR A 50 10.22 -22.78 -8.06
CA TYR A 50 8.76 -22.80 -8.16
C TYR A 50 8.07 -23.53 -6.97
N ASN A 51 8.78 -24.45 -6.30
CA ASN A 51 8.31 -25.17 -5.12
C ASN A 51 8.19 -24.32 -3.85
N ASP A 52 8.79 -23.12 -3.80
CA ASP A 52 8.64 -22.17 -2.69
C ASP A 52 7.37 -21.30 -2.83
N LEU A 53 6.63 -21.43 -3.95
CA LEU A 53 5.33 -20.79 -4.13
C LEU A 53 4.32 -21.47 -3.21
N ILE A 54 4.11 -20.87 -2.04
CA ILE A 54 3.10 -21.31 -1.08
C ILE A 54 1.74 -21.28 -1.78
N HIS A 55 1.13 -22.45 -1.96
CA HIS A 55 -0.25 -22.55 -2.42
C HIS A 55 -1.18 -22.02 -1.33
N ILE A 56 -1.71 -20.81 -1.53
CA ILE A 56 -2.67 -20.21 -0.61
C ILE A 56 -4.06 -20.69 -1.02
N ASN A 57 -4.78 -21.33 -0.09
CA ASN A 57 -6.16 -21.73 -0.30
C ASN A 57 -7.08 -20.69 0.35
N PHE A 58 -7.79 -19.89 -0.45
CA PHE A 58 -8.77 -18.93 0.04
C PHE A 58 -10.11 -19.63 0.19
N THR A 59 -10.41 -20.16 1.36
CA THR A 59 -11.75 -20.72 1.61
C THR A 59 -12.79 -19.62 1.76
N GLU A 60 -14.05 -19.93 1.41
CA GLU A 60 -15.18 -19.02 1.58
C GLU A 60 -15.22 -18.38 2.98
N GLY A 61 -15.04 -19.17 4.04
CA GLY A 61 -15.04 -18.67 5.41
C GLY A 61 -13.90 -17.69 5.73
N ILE A 62 -12.72 -17.87 5.13
CA ILE A 62 -11.60 -16.92 5.26
C ILE A 62 -11.96 -15.60 4.58
N VAL A 63 -12.50 -15.67 3.37
CA VAL A 63 -12.90 -14.51 2.59
C VAL A 63 -14.04 -13.75 3.26
N GLU A 64 -15.08 -14.46 3.71
CA GLU A 64 -16.22 -13.87 4.40
C GLU A 64 -15.78 -13.15 5.68
N LYS A 65 -14.90 -13.78 6.48
CA LYS A 65 -14.32 -13.18 7.68
C LYS A 65 -13.54 -11.91 7.34
N ALA A 66 -12.77 -11.91 6.26
CA ALA A 66 -12.04 -10.73 5.81
C ALA A 66 -12.99 -9.58 5.44
N LEU A 67 -14.05 -9.86 4.67
CA LEU A 67 -15.08 -8.89 4.29
C LEU A 67 -15.83 -8.32 5.50
N ARG A 68 -16.19 -9.17 6.46
CA ARG A 68 -16.86 -8.74 7.70
C ARG A 68 -15.99 -7.86 8.59
N ASN A 69 -14.66 -8.01 8.52
CA ASN A 69 -13.72 -7.20 9.30
C ASN A 69 -13.39 -5.85 8.65
N LEU A 70 -13.90 -5.57 7.45
CA LEU A 70 -13.72 -4.25 6.83
C LEU A 70 -14.28 -3.14 7.72
N LYS A 71 -13.51 -2.05 7.82
CA LYS A 71 -13.95 -0.80 8.45
C LYS A 71 -14.90 -0.09 7.48
N PRO A 72 -16.16 0.19 7.85
CA PRO A 72 -17.13 0.82 6.94
C PRO A 72 -16.72 2.21 6.45
N SER A 73 -15.91 2.92 7.23
CA SER A 73 -15.45 4.29 6.96
C SER A 73 -14.22 4.36 6.05
N LEU A 74 -13.83 3.26 5.39
CA LEU A 74 -12.76 3.28 4.42
C LEU A 74 -13.16 4.13 3.21
N SER A 75 -12.21 4.92 2.71
CA SER A 75 -12.37 5.70 1.50
C SER A 75 -12.72 4.78 0.33
N ILE A 76 -13.59 5.27 -0.54
CA ILE A 76 -14.00 4.58 -1.76
C ILE A 76 -12.80 4.49 -2.71
N GLY A 77 -12.57 3.28 -3.24
CA GLY A 77 -11.52 3.03 -4.23
C GLY A 77 -11.88 3.57 -5.61
N PRO A 78 -10.98 3.42 -6.60
CA PRO A 78 -11.25 3.80 -7.99
C PRO A 78 -12.40 2.99 -8.62
N ASP A 79 -12.74 1.83 -8.03
CA ASP A 79 -13.88 0.99 -8.38
C ASP A 79 -15.24 1.57 -7.97
N ARG A 80 -15.25 2.65 -7.18
CA ARG A 80 -16.44 3.30 -6.63
C ARG A 80 -17.27 2.44 -5.67
N ILE A 81 -16.71 1.33 -5.17
CA ILE A 81 -17.41 0.43 -4.24
C ILE A 81 -16.98 0.78 -2.81
N CYS A 82 -17.95 1.03 -1.93
CA CYS A 82 -17.65 1.34 -0.53
C CYS A 82 -17.49 0.07 0.32
N ALA A 83 -16.60 0.13 1.32
CA ALA A 83 -16.37 -1.00 2.23
C ALA A 83 -17.62 -1.42 3.02
N TYR A 84 -18.52 -0.46 3.30
CA TYR A 84 -19.82 -0.76 3.91
C TYR A 84 -20.66 -1.72 3.04
N PHE A 85 -20.69 -1.48 1.72
CA PHE A 85 -21.44 -2.31 0.79
C PHE A 85 -20.87 -3.73 0.72
N LEU A 86 -19.54 -3.87 0.57
CA LEU A 86 -18.85 -5.17 0.56
C LEU A 86 -19.11 -5.96 1.85
N LYS A 87 -19.10 -5.28 3.00
CA LYS A 87 -19.37 -5.90 4.29
C LYS A 87 -20.82 -6.37 4.44
N LYS A 88 -21.79 -5.67 3.84
CA LYS A 88 -23.20 -6.08 3.83
C LYS A 88 -23.46 -7.23 2.88
N LEU A 89 -22.76 -7.26 1.75
CA LEU A 89 -22.91 -8.29 0.74
C LEU A 89 -22.06 -9.53 1.02
N SER A 90 -21.27 -9.55 2.09
CA SER A 90 -20.29 -10.62 2.36
C SER A 90 -20.81 -12.05 2.19
N PRO A 91 -22.02 -12.43 2.63
CA PRO A 91 -22.50 -13.80 2.47
C PRO A 91 -22.76 -14.19 1.01
N ALA A 92 -23.03 -13.21 0.13
CA ALA A 92 -23.32 -13.47 -1.28
C ALA A 92 -22.07 -13.42 -2.18
N ILE A 93 -21.00 -12.74 -1.74
CA ILE A 93 -19.78 -12.59 -2.54
C ILE A 93 -18.58 -13.39 -2.01
N ALA A 94 -18.67 -13.99 -0.82
CA ALA A 94 -17.56 -14.75 -0.26
C ALA A 94 -17.19 -15.96 -1.12
N GLU A 95 -18.18 -16.74 -1.56
CA GLU A 95 -17.97 -17.90 -2.44
C GLU A 95 -17.35 -17.52 -3.79
N PRO A 96 -17.90 -16.59 -4.59
CA PRO A 96 -17.28 -16.26 -5.88
C PRO A 96 -15.88 -15.67 -5.72
N LEU A 97 -15.60 -14.91 -4.66
CA LEU A 97 -14.26 -14.39 -4.38
C LEU A 97 -13.29 -15.51 -3.97
N SER A 98 -13.75 -16.57 -3.31
CA SER A 98 -12.93 -17.72 -2.93
C SER A 98 -12.46 -18.58 -4.12
N ILE A 99 -13.10 -18.43 -5.29
CA ILE A 99 -12.77 -19.16 -6.51
C ILE A 99 -11.77 -18.38 -7.38
N ILE A 100 -11.85 -17.05 -7.36
CA ILE A 100 -11.05 -16.18 -8.24
C ILE A 100 -9.67 -15.85 -7.63
N PHE A 101 -9.56 -15.90 -6.30
CA PHE A 101 -8.34 -15.65 -5.56
C PHE A 101 -7.81 -16.93 -4.95
#